data_AF-X7Z3Q8-F1
#
_entry.id   AF-X7Z3Q8-F1
#
_cell.length_a   1.000
_cell.length_b   1.000
_cell.length_c   1.000
_cell.angle_alpha   90.00
_cell.angle_beta   90.00
_cell.angle_gamma   90.00
#
_symmetry.space_group_name_H-M   'P 1'
#
loop_
_entity.id
_entity.type
_entity.pdbx_description
1 polymer ?
#
loop_
_entity_poly.entity_id
_entity_poly.type
_entity_poly.pdbx_seq_one_letter_code
_entity_poly.pdbx_strand_id
1 'polypeptide(L)'
;MGSAEVDQVAPDIRRQWQELADEVREHQFRYYVRDAPIISDAEFDKLFARLVALEEQYPELRKPDSPTQLVGGAGFATDFMPAEHLERMLSLDNAFNQEELAAWAARVRAEIGDQAHYLCELKIDGVALSLVYRDGRLTRAATRGDGRTGEDVTLNARTIDDVPERLQASDDFPIPTVLEVRGEVFFRLADFEALNAALVADGKSPFANPATARPDRCGKKTRGHRAPQTADDLPRDRTHRRL
;
A
#
# COMPACT_ATOMS: atom_id res chain seq x y z
N MET A 1 44.44 -18.62 -20.85
CA MET A 1 44.28 -17.18 -21.14
C MET A 1 42.96 -17.00 -21.89
N GLY A 2 42.17 -16.00 -21.50
CA GLY A 2 40.86 -15.62 -22.06
C GLY A 2 39.69 -16.26 -21.31
N SER A 3 38.72 -15.53 -20.73
CA SER A 3 38.46 -14.10 -20.68
C SER A 3 37.45 -13.87 -19.54
N ALA A 4 37.80 -13.00 -18.59
CA ALA A 4 36.85 -12.46 -17.63
C ALA A 4 36.08 -11.35 -18.34
N GLU A 5 34.82 -11.60 -18.72
CA GLU A 5 33.91 -10.53 -19.13
C GLU A 5 33.49 -9.77 -17.87
N VAL A 6 34.09 -8.59 -17.71
CA VAL A 6 33.77 -7.63 -16.66
C VAL A 6 32.48 -6.93 -17.06
N ASP A 7 31.47 -6.96 -16.18
CA ASP A 7 30.19 -6.23 -16.26
C ASP A 7 30.46 -4.74 -16.62
N GLN A 8 30.09 -4.30 -17.84
CA GLN A 8 30.57 -3.03 -18.46
C GLN A 8 29.71 -1.78 -18.18
N VAL A 9 28.67 -1.84 -17.33
CA VAL A 9 27.87 -0.64 -16.98
C VAL A 9 28.53 0.13 -15.85
N ALA A 10 28.83 1.41 -16.09
CA ALA A 10 29.27 2.31 -15.03
C ALA A 10 28.21 2.40 -13.90
N PRO A 11 28.61 2.35 -12.61
CA PRO A 11 27.67 2.39 -11.48
C PRO A 11 26.66 3.55 -11.51
N ASP A 12 27.07 4.71 -12.02
CA ASP A 12 26.19 5.87 -12.17
C ASP A 12 25.06 5.65 -13.19
N ILE A 13 25.34 4.94 -14.29
CA ILE A 13 24.34 4.61 -15.31
C ILE A 13 23.33 3.59 -14.76
N ARG A 14 23.80 2.62 -13.97
CA ARG A 14 22.93 1.67 -13.28
C ARG A 14 22.01 2.35 -12.27
N ARG A 15 22.52 3.33 -11.51
CA ARG A 15 21.71 4.14 -10.58
C ARG A 15 20.65 4.94 -11.34
N GLN A 16 21.04 5.62 -12.41
CA GLN A 16 20.11 6.39 -13.25
C GLN A 16 19.00 5.52 -13.85
N TRP A 17 19.35 4.31 -14.31
CA TRP A 17 18.37 3.35 -14.79
C TRP A 17 17.40 2.93 -13.68
N GLN A 18 17.90 2.64 -12.47
CA GLN A 18 17.05 2.23 -11.36
C GLN A 18 16.07 3.33 -10.95
N GLU A 19 16.55 4.58 -10.85
CA GLU A 19 15.73 5.74 -10.51
C GLU A 19 14.62 5.96 -11.56
N LEU A 20 14.99 5.92 -12.84
CA LEU A 20 14.04 6.12 -13.94
C LEU A 20 13.04 4.96 -14.07
N ALA A 21 13.50 3.71 -13.90
CA ALA A 21 12.64 2.54 -13.90
C ALA A 21 11.64 2.60 -12.72
N ASP A 22 12.08 3.03 -11.54
CA ASP A 22 11.21 3.18 -10.38
C ASP A 22 10.17 4.29 -10.55
N GLU A 23 10.55 5.40 -11.18
CA GLU A 23 9.63 6.49 -11.53
C GLU A 23 8.57 6.02 -12.54
N VAL A 24 8.99 5.34 -13.61
CA VAL A 24 8.07 4.77 -14.61
C VAL A 24 7.12 3.75 -13.96
N ARG A 25 7.63 2.85 -13.09
CA ARG A 25 6.78 1.87 -12.37
C ARG A 25 5.75 2.55 -11.49
N GLU A 26 6.12 3.61 -10.79
CA GLU A 26 5.20 4.34 -9.92
C GLU A 26 4.07 4.99 -10.72
N HIS A 27 4.39 5.60 -11.87
CA HIS A 27 3.37 6.16 -12.75
C HIS A 27 2.48 5.09 -13.40
N GLN A 28 3.05 3.95 -13.83
CA GLN A 28 2.26 2.81 -14.29
C GLN A 28 1.32 2.29 -13.19
N PHE A 29 1.79 2.19 -11.94
CA PHE A 29 0.97 1.77 -10.82
C PHE A 29 -0.17 2.75 -10.56
N ARG A 30 0.12 4.06 -10.57
CA ARG A 30 -0.91 5.10 -10.41
C ARG A 30 -1.96 5.07 -11.52
N TYR A 31 -1.53 4.84 -12.75
CA TYR A 31 -2.41 4.78 -13.92
C TYR A 31 -3.24 3.49 -13.94
N TYR A 32 -2.60 2.32 -13.92
CA TYR A 32 -3.28 1.03 -14.10
C TYR A 32 -3.92 0.45 -12.83
N VAL A 33 -3.42 0.80 -11.64
CA VAL A 33 -3.90 0.22 -10.37
C VAL A 33 -4.68 1.22 -9.54
N ARG A 34 -4.19 2.45 -9.38
CA ARG A 34 -4.86 3.47 -8.54
C ARG A 34 -5.91 4.29 -9.29
N ASP A 35 -5.96 4.22 -10.61
CA ASP A 35 -6.80 5.08 -11.48
C ASP A 35 -6.68 6.57 -11.07
N ALA A 36 -5.44 7.00 -10.78
CA ALA A 36 -5.12 8.33 -10.25
C ALA A 36 -3.73 8.81 -10.74
N PRO A 37 -3.56 9.03 -12.06
CA PRO A 37 -2.31 9.55 -12.61
C PRO A 37 -2.02 10.97 -12.10
N ILE A 38 -0.73 11.25 -11.85
CA ILE A 38 -0.25 12.58 -11.40
C ILE A 38 0.53 13.34 -12.48
N ILE A 39 0.78 12.69 -13.62
CA ILE A 39 1.42 13.26 -14.81
C ILE A 39 0.54 12.98 -16.01
N SER A 40 0.67 13.79 -17.06
CA SER A 40 -0.01 13.57 -18.33
C SER A 40 0.58 12.39 -19.10
N ASP A 41 -0.21 11.80 -20.00
CA ASP A 41 0.24 10.70 -20.88
C ASP A 41 1.49 11.11 -21.69
N ALA A 42 1.54 12.36 -22.16
CA ALA A 42 2.70 12.88 -22.89
C ALA A 42 3.98 13.01 -22.05
N GLU A 43 3.85 13.22 -20.73
CA GLU A 43 5.00 13.22 -19.80
C GLU A 43 5.43 11.79 -19.49
N PHE A 44 4.47 10.89 -19.31
CA PHE A 44 4.75 9.47 -19.14
C PHE A 44 5.47 8.88 -20.36
N ASP A 45 5.00 9.17 -21.57
CA ASP A 45 5.62 8.72 -22.81
C ASP A 45 7.07 9.20 -22.94
N LYS A 46 7.39 10.41 -22.48
CA LYS A 46 8.77 10.92 -22.44
C LYS A 46 9.64 10.14 -21.45
N LEU A 47 9.13 9.85 -20.25
CA LEU A 47 9.85 9.06 -19.25
C LEU A 47 10.09 7.63 -19.76
N PHE A 48 9.07 7.03 -20.36
CA PHE A 48 9.14 5.69 -20.92
C PHE A 48 10.12 5.63 -22.11
N ALA A 49 10.05 6.59 -23.03
CA ALA A 49 11.00 6.69 -24.15
C ALA A 49 12.45 6.87 -23.68
N ARG A 50 12.68 7.64 -22.61
CA ARG A 50 14.01 7.79 -22.01
C ARG A 50 14.52 6.48 -21.41
N LEU A 51 13.65 5.70 -20.78
CA LEU A 51 14.01 4.39 -20.23
C LEU A 51 14.35 3.40 -21.33
N VAL A 52 13.54 3.36 -22.40
CA VAL A 52 13.82 2.55 -23.60
C VAL A 52 15.15 2.94 -24.24
N ALA A 53 15.41 4.23 -24.45
CA ALA A 53 16.67 4.70 -25.02
C ALA A 53 17.88 4.29 -24.17
N LEU A 54 17.74 4.31 -22.83
CA LEU A 54 18.80 3.90 -21.92
C LEU A 54 19.09 2.40 -22.01
N GLU A 55 18.06 1.56 -22.17
CA GLU A 55 18.21 0.11 -22.34
C GLU A 55 18.68 -0.29 -23.75
N GLU A 56 18.37 0.51 -24.76
CA GLU A 56 18.93 0.35 -26.11
C GLU A 56 20.41 0.69 -26.15
N GLN A 57 20.83 1.72 -25.41
CA GLN A 57 22.22 2.13 -25.30
C GLN A 57 23.06 1.14 -24.47
N TYR A 58 22.46 0.52 -23.45
CA TYR A 58 23.09 -0.45 -22.55
C TYR A 58 22.24 -1.72 -22.46
N PRO A 59 22.38 -2.67 -23.42
CA PRO A 59 21.56 -3.88 -23.50
C PRO A 59 21.59 -4.73 -22.21
N GLU A 60 22.68 -4.69 -21.45
CA GLU A 60 22.80 -5.41 -20.18
C GLU A 60 21.89 -4.88 -19.05
N LEU A 61 21.30 -3.68 -19.21
CA LEU A 61 20.28 -3.16 -18.30
C LEU A 61 18.86 -3.66 -18.60
N ARG A 62 18.66 -4.25 -19.79
CA ARG A 62 17.35 -4.74 -20.24
C ARG A 62 17.01 -6.08 -19.58
N LYS A 63 16.51 -6.00 -18.34
CA LYS A 63 16.11 -7.16 -17.55
C LYS A 63 14.67 -7.60 -17.85
N PRO A 64 14.31 -8.88 -17.63
CA PRO A 64 12.95 -9.37 -17.81
C PRO A 64 11.89 -8.66 -16.95
N ASP A 65 12.28 -8.10 -15.81
CA ASP A 65 11.43 -7.35 -14.87
C ASP A 65 11.41 -5.83 -15.14
N SER A 66 12.06 -5.37 -16.21
CA SER A 66 12.04 -3.95 -16.59
C SER A 66 10.63 -3.52 -17.01
N PRO A 67 10.19 -2.29 -16.67
CA PRO A 67 8.92 -1.73 -17.13
C PRO A 67 8.74 -1.72 -18.65
N THR A 68 9.82 -1.75 -19.41
CA THR A 68 9.81 -1.79 -20.88
C THR A 68 9.49 -3.18 -21.44
N GLN A 69 9.71 -4.24 -20.66
CA GLN A 69 9.45 -5.64 -21.04
C GLN A 69 8.07 -6.12 -20.56
N LEU A 70 7.41 -5.37 -19.68
CA LEU A 70 6.12 -5.72 -19.10
C LEU A 70 5.00 -4.94 -19.80
N VAL A 71 4.00 -5.65 -20.31
CA VAL A 71 2.82 -5.04 -20.95
C VAL A 71 1.98 -4.33 -19.89
N GLY A 72 1.49 -3.12 -20.17
CA GLY A 72 0.73 -2.23 -19.28
C GLY A 72 -0.04 -2.91 -18.15
N GLY A 73 0.54 -2.86 -16.95
CA GLY A 73 -0.04 -3.37 -15.70
C GLY A 73 0.12 -4.88 -15.45
N ALA A 74 0.64 -5.66 -16.40
CA ALA A 74 0.82 -7.11 -16.28
C ALA A 74 1.83 -7.52 -15.19
N GLY A 75 2.70 -6.61 -14.76
CA GLY A 75 3.61 -6.80 -13.62
C GLY A 75 2.96 -6.61 -12.24
N PHE A 76 1.69 -6.16 -12.17
CA PHE A 76 0.99 -5.89 -10.91
C PHE A 76 0.00 -7.00 -10.54
N ALA A 77 0.33 -8.26 -10.87
CA ALA A 77 -0.43 -9.40 -10.36
C ALA A 77 -0.16 -9.57 -8.86
N THR A 78 -1.22 -9.59 -8.05
CA THR A 78 -1.15 -9.92 -6.63
C THR A 78 -1.20 -11.43 -6.46
N ASP A 79 -0.20 -12.14 -6.98
CA ASP A 79 0.06 -13.49 -6.50
C ASP A 79 0.60 -13.33 -5.08
N PHE A 80 -0.18 -13.76 -4.09
CA PHE A 80 0.13 -13.60 -2.67
C PHE A 80 1.33 -14.48 -2.28
N MET A 81 2.52 -13.99 -2.59
CA MET A 81 3.78 -14.67 -2.29
C MET A 81 4.06 -14.62 -0.79
N PRO A 82 4.68 -15.67 -0.22
CA PRO A 82 5.09 -15.65 1.18
C PRO A 82 6.12 -14.53 1.43
N ALA A 83 5.91 -13.76 2.50
CA ALA A 83 6.79 -12.68 2.92
C ALA A 83 7.18 -12.84 4.39
N GLU A 84 8.46 -13.10 4.66
CA GLU A 84 8.97 -13.21 6.03
C GLU A 84 9.11 -11.83 6.68
N HIS A 85 8.53 -11.67 7.87
CA HIS A 85 8.62 -10.45 8.68
C HIS A 85 10.06 -10.25 9.19
N LEU A 86 10.48 -9.00 9.36
CA LEU A 86 11.83 -8.72 9.89
C LEU A 86 11.94 -9.11 11.36
N GLU A 87 10.85 -8.92 12.11
CA GLU A 87 10.67 -9.40 13.46
C GLU A 87 9.36 -10.18 13.58
N ARG A 88 9.25 -11.11 14.55
CA ARG A 88 8.01 -11.89 14.71
C ARG A 88 6.82 -10.97 15.00
N MET A 89 5.71 -11.20 14.31
CA MET A 89 4.45 -10.49 14.48
C MET A 89 3.49 -11.32 15.32
N LEU A 90 3.50 -11.08 16.64
CA LEU A 90 2.74 -11.84 17.62
C LEU A 90 1.28 -11.37 17.71
N SER A 91 0.44 -12.20 18.32
CA SER A 91 -0.87 -11.80 18.83
C SER A 91 -0.76 -11.22 20.24
N LEU A 92 -1.84 -10.59 20.70
CA LEU A 92 -2.00 -10.17 22.09
C LEU A 92 -2.88 -11.19 22.83
N ASP A 93 -2.53 -11.45 24.10
CA ASP A 93 -3.43 -12.11 25.04
C ASP A 93 -4.61 -11.19 25.39
N ASN A 94 -5.74 -11.77 25.75
CA ASN A 94 -6.96 -11.03 26.07
C ASN A 94 -7.25 -11.04 27.57
N ALA A 95 -7.84 -9.96 28.06
CA ALA A 95 -8.49 -9.90 29.36
C ALA A 95 -9.95 -9.45 29.15
N PHE A 96 -10.91 -10.22 29.65
CA PHE A 96 -12.34 -10.00 29.44
C PHE A 96 -13.04 -9.39 30.66
N ASN A 97 -12.35 -9.37 31.82
CA ASN A 97 -12.85 -8.81 33.07
C ASN A 97 -11.74 -8.08 33.84
N GLN A 98 -12.16 -7.40 34.91
CA GLN A 98 -11.27 -6.55 35.69
C GLN A 98 -10.28 -7.38 36.51
N GLU A 99 -10.67 -8.59 36.93
CA GLU A 99 -9.82 -9.51 37.69
C GLU A 99 -8.65 -10.01 36.84
N GLU A 100 -8.90 -10.40 35.59
CA GLU A 100 -7.88 -10.81 34.63
C GLU A 100 -6.90 -9.68 34.33
N LEU A 101 -7.40 -8.46 34.12
CA LEU A 101 -6.57 -7.29 33.89
C LEU A 101 -5.72 -6.95 35.13
N ALA A 102 -6.31 -7.02 36.33
CA ALA A 102 -5.60 -6.78 37.58
C ALA A 102 -4.51 -7.84 37.82
N ALA A 103 -4.78 -9.10 37.47
CA ALA A 103 -3.81 -10.18 37.54
C ALA A 103 -2.63 -9.95 36.57
N TRP A 104 -2.90 -9.51 35.33
CA TRP A 104 -1.85 -9.12 34.39
C TRP A 104 -1.01 -7.95 34.93
N ALA A 105 -1.64 -6.90 35.44
CA ALA A 105 -0.94 -5.75 36.01
C ALA A 105 -0.08 -6.13 37.24
N ALA A 106 -0.55 -7.07 38.06
CA ALA A 106 0.23 -7.59 39.18
C ALA A 106 1.48 -8.35 38.71
N ARG A 107 1.39 -9.15 37.64
CA ARG A 107 2.56 -9.83 37.05
C ARG A 107 3.57 -8.83 36.50
N VAL A 108 3.12 -7.82 35.75
CA VAL A 108 3.99 -6.76 35.22
C VAL A 108 4.73 -6.06 36.36
N ARG A 109 4.03 -5.63 37.42
CA ARG A 109 4.67 -5.00 38.58
C ARG A 109 5.67 -5.92 39.29
N ALA A 110 5.39 -7.22 39.37
CA ALA A 110 6.30 -8.17 39.99
C ALA A 110 7.62 -8.33 39.19
N GLU A 111 7.57 -8.19 37.86
CA GLU A 111 8.74 -8.35 36.98
C GLU A 111 9.54 -7.07 36.80
N ILE A 112 8.88 -5.92 36.61
CA ILE A 112 9.54 -4.64 36.25
C ILE A 112 9.35 -3.53 37.30
N GLY A 113 8.61 -3.77 38.38
CA GLY A 113 8.37 -2.82 39.47
C GLY A 113 7.22 -1.83 39.22
N ASP A 114 7.05 -0.89 40.15
CA ASP A 114 5.90 0.04 40.18
C ASP A 114 6.03 1.27 39.26
N GLN A 115 7.16 1.42 38.56
CA GLN A 115 7.43 2.57 37.68
C GLN A 115 6.91 2.35 36.25
N ALA A 116 6.15 1.28 36.00
CA ALA A 116 5.59 0.99 34.69
C ALA A 116 4.54 2.05 34.30
N HIS A 117 4.72 2.64 33.12
CA HIS A 117 3.70 3.46 32.47
C HIS A 117 2.95 2.62 31.45
N TYR A 118 1.64 2.80 31.35
CA TYR A 118 0.77 2.06 30.44
C TYR A 118 0.28 2.96 29.32
N LEU A 119 0.54 2.56 28.08
CA LEU A 119 -0.07 3.16 26.90
C LEU A 119 -1.38 2.44 26.61
N CYS A 120 -2.47 3.20 26.52
CA CYS A 120 -3.80 2.66 26.23
C CYS A 120 -4.23 3.09 24.83
N GLU A 121 -4.45 2.11 23.96
CA GLU A 121 -4.89 2.32 22.58
C GLU A 121 -6.22 1.59 22.34
N LEU A 122 -7.01 2.09 21.38
CA LEU A 122 -8.22 1.41 20.95
C LEU A 122 -7.85 0.17 20.13
N LYS A 123 -8.39 -0.99 20.51
CA LYS A 123 -8.25 -2.21 19.72
C LYS A 123 -9.20 -2.17 18.53
N ILE A 124 -8.68 -1.76 17.37
CA ILE A 124 -9.41 -1.74 16.10
C ILE A 124 -9.68 -3.18 15.65
N ASP A 125 -10.89 -3.45 15.17
CA ASP A 125 -11.27 -4.75 14.60
C ASP A 125 -11.11 -4.72 13.08
N GLY A 126 -9.89 -5.00 12.62
CA GLY A 126 -9.53 -4.98 11.21
C GLY A 126 -8.64 -6.15 10.83
N VAL A 127 -7.67 -5.89 9.96
CA VAL A 127 -6.64 -6.84 9.58
C VAL A 127 -5.27 -6.23 9.80
N ALA A 128 -4.44 -6.93 10.57
CA ALA A 128 -3.09 -6.49 10.88
C ALA A 128 -2.19 -6.51 9.64
N LEU A 129 -1.48 -5.41 9.42
CA LEU A 129 -0.58 -5.17 8.29
C LEU A 129 0.79 -4.71 8.79
N SER A 130 1.84 -5.31 8.25
CA SER A 130 3.23 -4.91 8.46
C SER A 130 3.75 -4.18 7.22
N LEU A 131 4.33 -3.00 7.39
CA LEU A 131 4.94 -2.20 6.34
C LEU A 131 6.43 -2.06 6.58
N VAL A 132 7.24 -2.38 5.57
CA VAL A 132 8.69 -2.21 5.62
C VAL A 132 9.11 -1.05 4.73
N TYR A 133 9.62 0.00 5.36
CA TYR A 133 10.28 1.11 4.71
C TYR A 133 11.79 0.92 4.76
N ARG A 134 12.47 1.09 3.62
CA ARG A 134 13.94 1.17 3.55
C ARG A 134 14.32 2.53 3.02
N ASP A 135 15.19 3.22 3.74
CA ASP A 135 15.60 4.59 3.45
C ASP A 135 14.39 5.50 3.16
N GLY A 136 13.32 5.32 3.94
CA GLY A 136 12.08 6.09 3.83
C GLY A 136 11.13 5.67 2.72
N ARG A 137 11.45 4.70 1.85
CA ARG A 137 10.54 4.24 0.79
C ARG A 137 9.84 2.93 1.14
N LEU A 138 8.54 2.83 0.88
CA LEU A 138 7.78 1.60 1.07
C LEU A 138 8.25 0.50 0.12
N THR A 139 8.93 -0.49 0.68
CA THR A 139 9.48 -1.63 -0.09
C THR A 139 8.60 -2.87 -0.03
N ARG A 140 7.87 -3.08 1.07
CA ARG A 140 7.05 -4.28 1.26
C ARG A 140 5.88 -3.99 2.21
N ALA A 141 4.73 -4.59 1.92
CA ALA A 141 3.63 -4.75 2.88
C ALA A 141 3.25 -6.22 2.98
N ALA A 142 3.03 -6.71 4.19
CA ALA A 142 2.70 -8.12 4.43
C ALA A 142 1.59 -8.28 5.45
N THR A 143 0.72 -9.26 5.23
CA THR A 143 -0.28 -9.70 6.23
C THR A 143 0.41 -10.36 7.42
N ARG A 144 -0.28 -10.54 8.56
CA ARG A 144 0.31 -11.24 9.71
C ARG A 144 0.74 -12.69 9.39
N GLY A 145 -0.10 -13.43 8.67
CA GLY A 145 0.07 -14.87 8.46
C GLY A 145 0.18 -15.64 9.78
N ASP A 146 1.22 -16.47 9.90
CA ASP A 146 1.53 -17.25 11.12
C ASP A 146 2.38 -16.48 12.16
N GLY A 147 2.65 -15.19 11.88
CA GLY A 147 3.50 -14.33 12.70
C GLY A 147 4.99 -14.41 12.40
N ARG A 148 5.44 -15.34 11.55
CA ARG A 148 6.79 -15.38 10.97
C ARG A 148 6.74 -15.05 9.48
N THR A 149 5.79 -15.64 8.77
CA THR A 149 5.58 -15.46 7.34
C THR A 149 4.15 -15.03 7.07
N GLY A 150 4.01 -13.87 6.45
CA GLY A 150 2.77 -13.33 5.91
C GLY A 150 2.63 -13.57 4.41
N GLU A 151 1.62 -12.95 3.83
CA GLU A 151 1.46 -12.82 2.37
C GLU A 151 1.84 -11.40 1.94
N ASP A 152 2.58 -11.28 0.83
CA ASP A 152 2.89 -10.00 0.22
C ASP A 152 1.62 -9.36 -0.35
N VAL A 153 1.30 -8.18 0.17
CA VAL A 153 0.18 -7.34 -0.23
C VAL A 153 0.65 -5.92 -0.54
N THR A 154 1.92 -5.77 -0.96
CA THR A 154 2.56 -4.47 -1.20
C THR A 154 1.78 -3.63 -2.21
N LEU A 155 1.32 -4.25 -3.29
CA LEU A 155 0.53 -3.58 -4.30
C LEU A 155 -0.83 -3.11 -3.76
N ASN A 156 -1.51 -3.92 -2.94
CA ASN A 156 -2.77 -3.52 -2.31
C ASN A 156 -2.56 -2.37 -1.31
N ALA A 157 -1.53 -2.48 -0.45
CA ALA A 157 -1.21 -1.46 0.55
C ALA A 157 -0.91 -0.10 -0.09
N ARG A 158 -0.22 -0.07 -1.24
CA ARG A 158 0.02 1.17 -2.01
C ARG A 158 -1.25 1.83 -2.56
N THR A 159 -2.39 1.15 -2.55
CA THR A 159 -3.68 1.75 -2.94
C THR A 159 -4.40 2.46 -1.79
N ILE A 160 -3.96 2.24 -0.54
CA ILE A 160 -4.53 2.84 0.67
C ILE A 160 -3.96 4.26 0.82
N ASP A 161 -4.83 5.26 0.82
CA ASP A 161 -4.40 6.66 0.83
C ASP A 161 -3.67 7.06 2.12
N ASP A 162 -3.98 6.41 3.25
CA ASP A 162 -3.32 6.62 4.55
C ASP A 162 -1.92 5.96 4.63
N VAL A 163 -1.55 5.14 3.64
CA VAL A 163 -0.23 4.49 3.57
C VAL A 163 0.66 5.29 2.60
N PRO A 164 1.62 6.08 3.12
CA PRO A 164 2.49 6.88 2.26
C PRO A 164 3.51 5.99 1.52
N GLU A 165 3.81 6.30 0.27
CA GLU A 165 4.89 5.60 -0.46
C GLU A 165 6.28 6.01 0.05
N ARG A 166 6.40 7.23 0.58
CA ARG A 166 7.63 7.80 1.14
C ARG A 166 7.37 8.48 2.49
N LEU A 167 8.22 8.20 3.47
CA LEU A 167 8.23 8.88 4.76
C LEU A 167 8.72 10.32 4.60
N GLN A 168 8.18 11.21 5.42
CA GLN A 168 8.62 12.59 5.50
C GLN A 168 9.63 12.71 6.65
N ALA A 169 10.81 13.23 6.34
CA ALA A 169 11.81 13.54 7.37
C ALA A 169 11.37 14.77 8.17
N SER A 170 11.70 14.80 9.46
CA SER A 170 11.69 16.01 10.27
C SER A 170 13.03 16.19 10.97
N ASP A 171 13.32 17.41 11.42
CA ASP A 171 14.56 17.71 12.15
C ASP A 171 14.65 16.91 13.47
N ASP A 172 13.50 16.64 14.10
CA ASP A 172 13.41 15.89 15.35
C ASP A 172 13.48 14.36 15.15
N PHE A 173 13.04 13.87 13.99
CA PHE A 173 12.93 12.43 13.70
C PHE A 173 13.52 12.10 12.33
N PRO A 174 14.83 11.79 12.26
CA PRO A 174 15.46 11.38 11.01
C PRO A 174 14.91 10.03 10.52
N ILE A 175 14.87 9.86 9.20
CA ILE A 175 14.39 8.63 8.57
C ILE A 175 15.35 7.47 8.87
N PRO A 176 14.89 6.35 9.46
CA PRO A 176 15.71 5.17 9.67
C PRO A 176 16.07 4.47 8.34
N THR A 177 17.24 3.83 8.29
CA THR A 177 17.65 2.98 7.16
C THR A 177 16.66 1.83 6.92
N VAL A 178 16.13 1.25 8.00
CA VAL A 178 15.09 0.21 7.95
C VAL A 178 14.07 0.49 9.05
N LEU A 179 12.80 0.54 8.67
CA LEU A 179 11.65 0.66 9.57
C LEU A 179 10.63 -0.42 9.22
N GLU A 180 10.31 -1.29 10.18
CA GLU A 180 9.10 -2.11 10.14
C GLU A 180 8.05 -1.46 11.04
N VAL A 181 6.95 -0.98 10.46
CA VAL A 181 5.83 -0.38 11.19
C VAL A 181 4.59 -1.26 11.02
N ARG A 182 3.87 -1.47 12.12
CA ARG A 182 2.70 -2.34 12.17
C ARG A 182 1.46 -1.51 12.46
N GLY A 183 0.36 -1.86 11.81
CA GLY A 183 -0.91 -1.20 12.01
C GLY A 183 -2.08 -2.09 11.61
N GLU A 184 -3.26 -1.52 11.67
CA GLU A 184 -4.51 -2.21 11.36
C GLU A 184 -5.16 -1.56 10.13
N VAL A 185 -5.51 -2.36 9.14
CA VAL A 185 -6.34 -1.92 8.01
C VAL A 185 -7.79 -2.25 8.32
N PHE A 186 -8.67 -1.28 8.17
CA PHE A 186 -10.10 -1.42 8.45
C PHE A 186 -10.94 -0.56 7.50
N PHE A 187 -12.22 -0.89 7.40
CA PHE A 187 -13.20 -0.01 6.78
C PHE A 187 -13.91 0.83 7.84
N ARG A 188 -14.20 2.10 7.50
CA ARG A 188 -15.24 2.84 8.22
C ARG A 188 -16.57 2.13 8.01
N LEU A 189 -17.44 2.19 9.02
CA LEU A 189 -18.74 1.50 8.98
C LEU A 189 -19.57 1.89 7.74
N ALA A 190 -19.64 3.18 7.43
CA ALA A 190 -20.34 3.68 6.25
C ALA A 190 -19.73 3.18 4.92
N ASP A 191 -18.39 3.10 4.84
CA ASP A 191 -17.69 2.60 3.65
C ASP A 191 -17.95 1.08 3.46
N PHE A 192 -18.05 0.33 4.55
CA PHE A 192 -18.39 -1.10 4.55
C PHE A 192 -19.83 -1.35 4.09
N GLU A 193 -20.78 -0.56 4.59
CA GLU A 193 -22.19 -0.63 4.15
C GLU A 193 -22.33 -0.32 2.66
N ALA A 194 -21.64 0.71 2.17
CA ALA A 194 -21.61 1.05 0.75
C ALA A 194 -21.01 -0.07 -0.11
N LEU A 195 -19.92 -0.71 0.35
CA LEU A 195 -19.32 -1.86 -0.32
C LEU A 195 -20.31 -3.03 -0.43
N ASN A 196 -20.99 -3.37 0.66
CA ASN A 196 -21.99 -4.44 0.66
C ASN A 196 -23.18 -4.12 -0.26
N ALA A 197 -23.65 -2.88 -0.27
CA ALA A 197 -24.72 -2.45 -1.18
C ALA A 197 -24.31 -2.62 -2.66
N ALA A 198 -23.07 -2.24 -3.01
CA ALA A 198 -22.55 -2.43 -4.36
C ALA A 198 -22.42 -3.92 -4.73
N LEU A 199 -21.95 -4.77 -3.82
CA LEU A 199 -21.87 -6.21 -4.05
C LEU A 199 -23.24 -6.84 -4.31
N VAL A 200 -24.26 -6.46 -3.54
CA VAL A 200 -25.62 -6.96 -3.71
C VAL A 200 -26.23 -6.49 -5.04
N ALA A 201 -25.97 -5.23 -5.44
CA ALA A 201 -26.39 -4.71 -6.74
C ALA A 201 -25.77 -5.49 -7.92
N ASP A 202 -24.53 -5.96 -7.75
CA ASP A 202 -23.83 -6.85 -8.69
C ASP A 202 -24.29 -8.33 -8.61
N GLY A 203 -25.24 -8.67 -7.73
CA GLY A 203 -25.69 -10.05 -7.51
C GLY A 203 -24.72 -10.92 -6.72
N LYS A 204 -23.75 -10.32 -6.03
CA LYS A 204 -22.76 -11.02 -5.17
C LYS A 204 -23.23 -11.03 -3.72
N SER A 205 -22.73 -11.99 -2.95
CA SER A 205 -23.01 -12.08 -1.51
C SER A 205 -22.29 -10.96 -0.74
N PRO A 206 -22.97 -10.30 0.22
CA PRO A 206 -22.32 -9.31 1.09
C PRO A 206 -21.40 -9.98 2.11
N PHE A 207 -20.47 -9.21 2.66
CA PHE A 207 -19.62 -9.61 3.78
C PHE A 207 -20.37 -9.49 5.12
N ALA A 208 -20.01 -10.36 6.08
CA ALA A 208 -20.67 -10.41 7.39
C ALA A 208 -20.25 -9.28 8.32
N ASN A 209 -18.97 -8.88 8.30
CA ASN A 209 -18.44 -7.77 9.12
C ASN A 209 -17.23 -7.09 8.41
N PRO A 210 -16.80 -5.89 8.85
CA PRO A 210 -15.71 -5.15 8.21
C PRO A 210 -14.40 -5.92 8.12
N ALA A 211 -14.02 -6.70 9.15
CA ALA A 211 -12.79 -7.49 9.15
C ALA A 211 -12.81 -8.61 8.10
N THR A 212 -13.96 -9.29 7.93
CA THR A 212 -14.12 -10.37 6.94
C THR A 212 -14.07 -9.88 5.50
N ALA A 213 -14.27 -8.58 5.25
CA ALA A 213 -14.11 -7.98 3.94
C ALA A 213 -12.65 -7.89 3.47
N ARG A 214 -11.68 -8.26 4.33
CA ARG A 214 -10.23 -8.30 4.03
C ARG A 214 -9.75 -7.03 3.33
N PRO A 215 -9.81 -5.88 4.01
CA PRO A 215 -9.47 -4.60 3.40
C PRO A 215 -8.02 -4.55 2.89
N ASP A 216 -7.11 -5.33 3.48
CA ASP A 216 -5.73 -5.55 3.04
C ASP A 216 -5.63 -6.13 1.61
N ARG A 217 -6.67 -6.79 1.12
CA ARG A 217 -6.73 -7.39 -0.22
C ARG A 217 -7.63 -6.63 -1.18
N CYS A 218 -8.31 -5.59 -0.72
CA CYS A 218 -9.21 -4.82 -1.56
C CYS A 218 -8.40 -3.79 -2.38
N GLY A 219 -8.40 -3.92 -3.71
CA GLY A 219 -7.92 -2.85 -4.61
C GLY A 219 -9.04 -1.89 -4.98
N LYS A 220 -8.71 -0.69 -5.50
CA LYS A 220 -9.70 0.35 -5.88
C LYS A 220 -10.80 -0.06 -6.86
N LYS A 221 -10.71 -1.24 -7.51
CA LYS A 221 -11.74 -1.76 -8.44
C LYS A 221 -13.17 -1.84 -7.84
N THR A 222 -13.34 -1.76 -6.52
CA THR A 222 -14.64 -1.82 -5.85
C THR A 222 -15.31 -0.45 -5.59
N ARG A 223 -14.64 0.70 -5.85
CA ARG A 223 -15.23 2.04 -5.64
C ARG A 223 -15.87 2.68 -6.88
N GLY A 224 -16.05 1.91 -7.96
CA GLY A 224 -16.59 2.40 -9.24
C GLY A 224 -18.08 2.79 -9.25
N HIS A 225 -18.80 2.77 -8.13
CA HIS A 225 -20.18 3.26 -8.05
C HIS A 225 -20.28 4.36 -7.00
N ARG A 226 -19.85 5.57 -7.39
CA ARG A 226 -20.35 6.78 -6.74
C ARG A 226 -21.85 6.84 -7.04
N ALA A 227 -22.70 6.70 -6.03
CA ALA A 227 -24.12 6.98 -6.17
C ALA A 227 -24.29 8.39 -6.79
N PRO A 228 -25.24 8.59 -7.72
CA PRO A 228 -25.48 9.92 -8.27
C PRO A 228 -25.82 10.85 -7.10
N GLN A 229 -25.05 11.93 -6.97
CA GLN A 229 -25.42 13.04 -6.11
C GLN A 229 -26.80 13.51 -6.57
N THR A 230 -27.78 13.35 -5.69
CA THR A 230 -29.18 13.68 -5.93
C THR A 230 -29.33 15.15 -6.32
N ALA A 231 -30.05 15.33 -7.42
CA ALA A 231 -30.72 16.53 -7.91
C ALA A 231 -30.73 17.75 -6.99
N ASP A 232 -29.87 18.73 -7.31
CA ASP A 232 -30.13 20.14 -7.04
C ASP A 232 -29.38 21.00 -8.07
N ASP A 233 -29.68 20.79 -9.35
CA ASP A 233 -29.36 21.74 -10.43
C ASP A 233 -30.32 21.49 -11.62
N LEU A 234 -31.59 21.83 -11.40
CA LEU A 234 -32.51 22.11 -12.50
C LEU A 234 -32.15 23.50 -13.07
N PRO A 235 -32.00 23.66 -14.39
CA PRO A 235 -31.75 24.97 -14.97
C PRO A 235 -32.98 25.85 -14.73
N ARG A 236 -32.81 26.90 -13.92
CA ARG A 236 -33.80 27.97 -13.78
C ARG A 236 -33.87 28.71 -15.11
N ASP A 237 -34.92 28.40 -15.86
CA ASP A 237 -35.35 29.18 -17.01
C ASP A 237 -35.53 30.65 -16.57
N ARG A 238 -34.70 31.52 -17.16
CA ARG A 238 -34.85 32.98 -17.08
C ARG A 238 -34.93 33.51 -18.50
N THR A 239 -36.09 33.32 -19.13
CA THR A 239 -36.51 34.11 -20.27
C THR A 239 -37.75 34.94 -19.94
N HIS A 240 -37.50 36.11 -19.33
CA HIS A 240 -38.39 37.25 -19.48
C HIS A 240 -37.54 38.51 -19.72
N ARG A 241 -37.31 38.81 -21.01
CA ARG A 241 -37.17 40.19 -21.49
C ARG A 241 -38.40 40.50 -22.31
N ARG A 242 -39.14 41.51 -21.84
CA ARG A 242 -40.30 42.12 -22.48
C ARG A 242 -39.87 42.87 -23.74
N LEU A 243 -40.48 42.57 -24.88
CA LEU A 243 -41.37 43.42 -25.71
C LEU A 243 -41.58 42.72 -27.05
#